data_AF-A0A968MQ36-F1
#
_entry.id   AF-A0A968MQ36-F1
#
_cell.length_a   1.000
_cell.length_b   1.000
_cell.length_c   1.000
_cell.angle_alpha   90.00
_cell.angle_beta   90.00
_cell.angle_gamma   90.00
#
_symmetry.space_group_name_H-M   'P 1'
#
loop_
_entity.id
_entity.type
_entity.pdbx_description
1 polymer ?
#
loop_
_entity_poly.entity_id
_entity_poly.type
_entity_poly.pdbx_seq_one_letter_code
_entity_poly.pdbx_strand_id
1 'polypeptide(L)'
;MDDHTTIFESLIEKTADYSKVSYQMMKLTALDKVSETVSSLVPKIVVFALASSFLLFFNLGLAFWIGLMMGSTFHGFFIVAAFYAFAGIVFRVFMYNWLKNVIGNHIIKTVLK
;
A
#
# COMPACT_ATOMS: atom_id res chain seq x y z
N MET A 1 -5.61 -50.23 35.36
CA MET A 1 -5.63 -49.76 33.96
C MET A 1 -6.04 -48.28 33.95
N ASP A 2 -5.49 -47.46 34.85
CA ASP A 2 -6.18 -46.23 35.31
C ASP A 2 -5.29 -44.96 35.36
N ASP A 3 -4.02 -45.06 34.94
CA ASP A 3 -3.04 -43.96 35.09
C ASP A 3 -2.88 -43.12 33.80
N HIS A 4 -3.22 -43.68 32.63
CA HIS A 4 -3.07 -42.97 31.36
C HIS A 4 -4.22 -41.98 31.07
N THR A 5 -5.38 -42.19 31.66
CA THR A 5 -6.58 -41.34 31.48
C THR A 5 -6.47 -40.02 32.24
N THR A 6 -5.92 -40.04 33.47
CA THR A 6 -5.69 -38.85 34.30
C THR A 6 -4.66 -37.90 33.72
N ILE A 7 -3.60 -38.43 33.08
CA ILE A 7 -2.60 -37.61 32.39
C ILE A 7 -3.22 -36.92 31.17
N PHE A 8 -4.04 -37.63 30.39
CA PHE A 8 -4.74 -37.05 29.24
C PHE A 8 -5.75 -35.96 29.64
N GLU A 9 -6.52 -36.17 30.71
CA GLU A 9 -7.42 -35.16 31.26
C GLU A 9 -6.66 -33.90 31.70
N SER A 10 -5.55 -34.07 32.43
CA SER A 10 -4.75 -32.93 32.91
C SER A 10 -4.08 -32.12 31.77
N LEU A 11 -3.74 -32.78 30.65
CA LEU A 11 -3.18 -32.14 29.46
C LEU A 11 -4.25 -31.40 28.66
N ILE A 12 -5.45 -31.97 28.55
CA ILE A 12 -6.60 -31.31 27.90
C ILE A 12 -7.04 -30.08 28.71
N GLU A 13 -7.06 -30.18 30.04
CA GLU A 13 -7.41 -29.09 30.93
C GLU A 13 -6.40 -27.94 30.85
N LYS A 14 -5.09 -28.24 30.90
CA LYS A 14 -4.06 -27.22 30.66
C LYS A 14 -4.16 -26.61 29.27
N THR A 15 -4.39 -27.41 28.23
CA THR A 15 -4.51 -26.91 26.85
C THR A 15 -5.75 -26.02 26.70
N ALA A 16 -6.86 -26.35 27.36
CA ALA A 16 -8.07 -25.54 27.38
C ALA A 16 -7.83 -24.19 28.09
N ASP A 17 -7.07 -24.18 29.19
CA ASP A 17 -6.68 -22.94 29.88
C ASP A 17 -5.69 -22.10 29.06
N TYR A 18 -4.69 -22.72 28.42
CA TYR A 18 -3.81 -22.03 27.46
C TYR A 18 -4.58 -21.46 26.27
N SER A 19 -5.64 -22.13 25.83
CA SER A 19 -6.51 -21.65 24.74
C SER A 19 -7.33 -20.44 25.17
N LYS A 20 -7.88 -20.44 26.40
CA LYS A 20 -8.57 -19.28 26.98
C LYS A 20 -7.64 -18.08 27.16
N VAL A 21 -6.44 -18.30 27.67
CA VAL A 21 -5.43 -17.25 27.86
C VAL A 21 -4.96 -16.70 26.50
N SER A 22 -4.73 -17.56 25.51
CA SER A 22 -4.35 -17.15 24.16
C SER A 22 -5.46 -16.37 23.46
N TYR A 23 -6.73 -16.72 23.69
CA TYR A 23 -7.87 -15.99 23.14
C TYR A 23 -8.02 -14.58 23.74
N GLN A 24 -7.84 -14.45 25.06
CA GLN A 24 -7.85 -13.14 25.72
C GLN A 24 -6.65 -12.29 25.32
N MET A 25 -5.45 -12.87 25.27
CA MET A 25 -4.23 -12.17 24.81
C MET A 25 -4.32 -11.75 23.34
N MET A 26 -4.87 -12.60 22.46
CA MET A 26 -5.07 -12.28 21.05
C MET A 26 -6.10 -11.16 20.88
N LYS A 27 -7.21 -11.19 21.63
CA LYS A 27 -8.23 -10.13 21.58
C LYS A 27 -7.67 -8.77 22.03
N LEU A 28 -6.88 -8.77 23.10
CA LEU A 28 -6.28 -7.54 23.66
C LEU A 28 -5.17 -7.00 22.74
N THR A 29 -4.26 -7.88 22.29
CA THR A 29 -3.16 -7.50 21.39
C THR A 29 -3.66 -7.10 20.01
N ALA A 30 -4.72 -7.73 19.50
CA ALA A 30 -5.35 -7.33 18.24
C ALA A 30 -6.01 -5.96 18.35
N LEU A 31 -6.73 -5.69 19.45
CA LEU A 31 -7.32 -4.37 19.69
C LEU A 31 -6.24 -3.29 19.83
N ASP A 32 -5.18 -3.54 20.60
CA ASP A 32 -4.09 -2.58 20.78
C ASP A 32 -3.30 -2.35 19.49
N LYS A 33 -2.92 -3.42 18.75
CA LYS A 33 -2.25 -3.27 17.46
C LYS A 33 -3.11 -2.60 16.42
N VAL A 34 -4.40 -2.91 16.37
CA VAL A 34 -5.32 -2.23 15.42
C VAL A 34 -5.48 -0.77 15.83
N SER A 35 -5.62 -0.46 17.11
CA SER A 35 -5.74 0.91 17.60
C SER A 35 -4.48 1.74 17.31
N GLU A 36 -3.29 1.17 17.50
CA GLU A 36 -2.00 1.83 17.24
C GLU A 36 -1.71 1.97 15.73
N THR A 37 -2.05 0.94 14.96
CA THR A 37 -1.96 0.95 13.48
C THR A 37 -2.92 1.97 12.90
N VAL A 38 -4.18 2.00 13.35
CA VAL A 38 -5.18 2.98 12.90
C VAL A 38 -4.78 4.39 13.35
N SER A 39 -4.32 4.57 14.59
CA SER A 39 -3.87 5.88 15.10
C SER A 39 -2.70 6.46 14.30
N SER A 40 -1.81 5.62 13.77
CA SER A 40 -0.70 6.07 12.92
C SER A 40 -1.06 6.18 11.43
N LEU A 41 -2.05 5.42 10.95
CA LEU A 41 -2.53 5.47 9.56
C LEU A 41 -3.48 6.62 9.28
N VAL A 42 -4.37 6.96 10.21
CA VAL A 42 -5.35 8.06 10.06
C VAL A 42 -4.68 9.38 9.66
N PRO A 43 -3.67 9.91 10.39
CA PRO A 43 -3.00 11.14 9.99
C PRO A 43 -2.29 10.99 8.64
N LYS A 44 -1.75 9.81 8.34
CA LYS A 44 -1.08 9.52 7.06
C LYS A 44 -2.06 9.55 5.88
N ILE A 45 -3.26 9.02 6.06
CA ILE A 45 -4.36 9.06 5.07
C ILE A 45 -4.83 10.49 4.89
N VAL A 46 -4.98 11.27 5.97
CA VAL A 46 -5.39 12.67 5.88
C VAL A 46 -4.37 13.49 5.10
N VAL A 47 -3.08 13.37 5.42
CA VAL A 47 -2.01 14.04 4.67
C VAL A 47 -1.98 13.57 3.22
N PHE A 48 -2.14 12.28 2.96
CA PHE A 48 -2.19 11.74 1.60
C PHE A 48 -3.40 12.24 0.81
N ALA A 49 -4.57 12.30 1.42
CA ALA A 49 -5.80 12.83 0.80
C ALA A 49 -5.66 14.32 0.47
N LEU A 50 -5.02 15.09 1.37
CA LEU A 50 -4.75 16.51 1.16
C LEU A 50 -3.74 16.72 0.03
N ALA A 51 -2.65 15.94 0.00
CA ALA A 51 -1.67 15.95 -1.08
C ALA A 51 -2.29 15.54 -2.42
N SER A 52 -3.11 14.50 -2.43
CA SER A 52 -3.84 14.03 -3.62
C SER A 52 -4.79 15.11 -4.14
N SER A 53 -5.56 15.75 -3.26
CA SER A 53 -6.42 16.88 -3.63
C SER A 53 -5.61 18.03 -4.23
N PHE A 54 -4.51 18.41 -3.59
CA PHE A 54 -3.62 19.46 -4.11
C PHE A 54 -3.10 19.12 -5.51
N LEU A 55 -2.61 17.90 -5.73
CA LEU A 55 -2.16 17.45 -7.05
C LEU A 55 -3.30 17.48 -8.08
N LEU A 56 -4.52 17.10 -7.69
CA LEU A 56 -5.68 17.09 -8.58
C LEU A 56 -6.01 18.52 -9.03
N PHE A 57 -6.14 19.46 -8.09
CA PHE A 57 -6.36 20.87 -8.41
C PHE A 57 -5.20 21.49 -9.20
N PHE A 58 -3.96 21.10 -8.91
CA PHE A 58 -2.80 21.56 -9.66
C PHE A 58 -2.84 21.11 -11.13
N ASN A 59 -3.19 19.85 -11.40
CA ASN A 59 -3.35 19.33 -12.76
C ASN A 59 -4.52 20.00 -13.50
N LEU A 60 -5.65 20.20 -12.83
CA LEU A 60 -6.78 20.94 -13.39
C LEU A 60 -6.40 22.40 -13.69
N GLY A 61 -5.68 23.06 -12.77
CA GLY A 61 -5.20 24.42 -12.94
C GLY A 61 -4.28 24.58 -14.13
N LEU A 62 -3.33 23.65 -14.33
CA LEU A 62 -2.48 23.60 -15.53
C LEU A 62 -3.31 23.41 -16.80
N ALA A 63 -4.30 22.51 -16.79
CA ALA A 63 -5.17 22.29 -17.95
C ALA A 63 -6.00 23.54 -18.31
N PHE A 64 -6.56 24.21 -17.30
CA PHE A 64 -7.29 25.46 -17.50
C PHE A 64 -6.39 26.60 -17.92
N TRP A 65 -5.18 26.72 -17.38
CA TRP A 65 -4.25 27.79 -17.75
C TRP A 65 -3.81 27.68 -19.21
N ILE A 66 -3.44 26.48 -19.65
CA ILE A 66 -3.12 26.19 -21.06
C ILE A 66 -4.35 26.41 -21.94
N GLY A 67 -5.53 25.97 -21.48
CA GLY A 67 -6.80 26.16 -22.22
C GLY A 67 -7.22 27.62 -22.38
N LEU A 68 -6.98 28.45 -21.37
CA LEU A 68 -7.25 29.89 -21.42
C LEU A 68 -6.31 30.63 -22.36
N MET A 69 -5.01 30.29 -22.39
CA MET A 69 -4.06 30.90 -23.34
C MET A 69 -4.44 30.61 -24.81
N MET A 70 -5.06 29.47 -25.09
CA MET A 70 -5.54 29.12 -26.43
C MET A 70 -6.96 29.63 -26.75
N GLY A 71 -7.59 30.38 -25.83
CA GLY A 71 -8.95 30.93 -26.02
C GLY A 71 -10.07 29.89 -26.03
N SER A 72 -9.76 28.62 -25.78
CA SER A 72 -10.68 27.49 -25.84
C SER A 72 -10.23 26.40 -24.87
N THR A 73 -11.03 26.16 -23.83
CA THR A 73 -10.76 25.12 -22.81
C THR A 73 -10.59 23.73 -23.44
N PHE A 74 -11.26 23.45 -24.56
CA PHE A 74 -11.13 22.19 -25.30
C PHE A 74 -9.70 21.93 -25.78
N HIS A 75 -9.00 22.97 -26.24
CA HIS A 75 -7.62 22.83 -26.72
C HIS A 75 -6.64 22.57 -25.57
N GLY A 76 -6.88 23.17 -24.40
CA GLY A 76 -6.11 22.90 -23.18
C GLY A 76 -6.16 21.43 -22.76
N PHE A 77 -7.37 20.85 -22.73
CA PHE A 77 -7.52 19.42 -22.44
C PHE A 77 -6.86 18.53 -23.50
N PHE A 78 -6.95 18.89 -24.78
CA PHE A 78 -6.34 18.10 -25.87
C PHE A 78 -4.81 18.07 -25.77
N ILE A 79 -4.17 19.21 -25.47
CA ILE A 79 -2.72 19.28 -25.29
C ILE A 79 -2.28 18.50 -24.05
N VAL A 80 -3.01 18.63 -22.94
CA VAL A 80 -2.70 17.88 -21.72
C VAL A 80 -2.87 16.38 -21.96
N ALA A 81 -3.90 15.95 -22.69
CA ALA A 81 -4.08 14.56 -23.08
C ALA A 81 -2.95 14.04 -23.98
N ALA A 82 -2.52 14.82 -24.97
CA ALA A 82 -1.40 14.49 -25.83
C ALA A 82 -0.08 14.40 -25.04
N PHE A 83 0.14 15.32 -24.09
CA PHE A 83 1.29 15.30 -23.19
C PHE A 83 1.30 14.05 -22.31
N TYR A 84 0.17 13.67 -21.70
CA TYR A 84 0.07 12.44 -20.91
C TYR A 84 0.26 11.18 -21.75
N ALA A 85 -0.29 11.15 -22.97
CA ALA A 85 -0.09 10.03 -23.89
C ALA A 85 1.39 9.89 -24.28
N PHE A 86 2.05 11.01 -24.59
CA PHE A 86 3.47 11.05 -24.90
C PHE A 86 4.33 10.62 -23.70
N ALA A 87 4.06 11.17 -22.52
CA ALA A 87 4.73 10.78 -21.28
C ALA A 87 4.53 9.29 -20.99
N GLY A 88 3.34 8.73 -21.21
CA GLY A 88 3.07 7.30 -21.05
C GLY A 88 3.87 6.41 -22.01
N ILE A 89 4.06 6.84 -23.26
CA ILE A 89 4.91 6.14 -24.24
C ILE A 89 6.38 6.19 -23.81
N VAL A 90 6.86 7.38 -23.43
CA VAL A 90 8.23 7.57 -22.92
C VAL A 90 8.48 6.72 -21.69
N PHE A 91 7.55 6.73 -20.72
CA PHE A 91 7.62 5.88 -19.53
C PHE A 91 7.63 4.40 -19.90
N ARG A 92 6.80 3.94 -20.84
CA ARG A 92 6.79 2.52 -21.24
C ARG A 92 8.15 2.09 -21.79
N VAL A 93 8.76 2.89 -22.67
CA VAL A 93 10.08 2.57 -23.26
C VAL A 93 11.18 2.66 -22.21
N PHE A 94 11.20 3.74 -21.43
CA PHE A 94 12.22 3.96 -20.41
C PHE A 94 12.12 2.93 -19.28
N MET A 95 10.91 2.69 -18.76
CA MET A 95 10.65 1.71 -17.71
C MET A 95 10.96 0.29 -18.19
N TYR A 96 10.64 -0.08 -19.43
CA TYR A 96 11.02 -1.42 -19.93
C TYR A 96 12.54 -1.63 -19.85
N ASN A 97 13.33 -0.63 -20.27
CA ASN A 97 14.78 -0.73 -20.28
C ASN A 97 15.38 -0.61 -18.85
N TRP A 98 14.83 0.27 -18.03
CA TRP A 98 15.29 0.50 -16.65
C TRP A 98 14.93 -0.67 -15.73
N LEU A 99 13.71 -1.19 -15.83
CA LEU A 99 13.22 -2.33 -15.05
C LEU A 99 14.05 -3.58 -15.37
N LYS A 100 14.34 -3.86 -16.65
CA LYS A 100 15.18 -4.98 -17.05
C LYS A 100 16.59 -4.88 -16.46
N ASN A 101 17.19 -3.68 -16.47
CA ASN A 101 18.54 -3.48 -15.93
C ASN A 101 18.59 -3.54 -14.40
N VAL A 102 17.64 -2.94 -13.69
CA VAL A 102 17.62 -2.92 -12.21
C VAL A 102 17.34 -4.31 -11.65
N ILE A 103 16.31 -5.00 -12.16
CA ILE A 103 15.96 -6.34 -11.69
C ILE A 103 17.01 -7.37 -12.13
N GLY A 104 17.55 -7.26 -13.35
CA GLY A 104 18.63 -8.12 -13.82
C GLY A 104 19.86 -8.04 -12.91
N ASN A 105 20.33 -6.83 -12.61
CA ASN A 105 21.49 -6.67 -11.72
C ASN A 105 21.22 -7.11 -10.28
N HIS A 106 20.01 -6.90 -9.76
CA HIS A 106 19.66 -7.34 -8.41
C HIS A 106 19.56 -8.86 -8.30
N ILE A 107 18.96 -9.53 -9.29
CA ILE A 107 18.85 -10.99 -9.32
C ILE A 107 20.25 -11.61 -9.45
N ILE A 108 21.08 -11.12 -10.37
CA ILE A 108 22.44 -11.63 -10.55
C ILE A 108 23.24 -11.49 -9.25
N LYS A 109 23.19 -10.33 -8.57
CA LYS A 109 23.87 -10.16 -7.26
C LYS A 109 23.33 -11.06 -6.14
N THR A 110 22.07 -11.47 -6.20
CA THR A 110 21.45 -12.31 -5.16
C THR A 110 21.76 -13.79 -5.38
N VAL A 111 21.94 -14.23 -6.63
CA VAL A 111 22.24 -15.63 -6.97
C VAL A 111 23.74 -15.94 -6.96
N LEU A 112 24.60 -14.94 -7.21
CA LEU A 112 26.06 -15.09 -7.20
C LEU A 112 26.69 -14.95 -5.79
N LYS A 113 25.87 -14.96 -4.74
CA LYS A 113 26.31 -14.96 -3.34
C LYS A 113 25.90 -16.28 -2.69
#